data_AF-A0A2V9DF68-F1
#
_entry.id   AF-A0A2V9DF68-F1
#
_cell.length_a   1.000
_cell.length_b   1.000
_cell.length_c   1.000
_cell.angle_alpha   90.00
_cell.angle_beta   90.00
_cell.angle_gamma   90.00
#
_symmetry.space_group_name_H-M   'P 1'
#
loop_
_entity.id
_entity.type
_entity.pdbx_description
1 polymer ?
#
loop_
_entity_poly.entity_id
_entity_poly.type
_entity_poly.pdbx_seq_one_letter_code
_entity_poly.pdbx_strand_id
1 'polypeptide(L)'
;MKRKIPAVLLVLILCVGTASAQFGSGIVYDPTNYHNALLRYYQLQQHLIQLQKSYAKITGQLNLAMQMARFVQNMPARYRAVFSQWRNVTSLNTFGNTGSWISGINSGLLPNINTGYQRSTTQLLPYTANQLSGMNALELARVQSQYASVELADGANMNAMATIGSIRGNADSVQTQIANLEHDSFSDDPDLNTEVSVLNKINAAGVLTLRTLQDSNKLLASLLEQQTILAKQQREATTNAINADIERRANLAGNMAQVTSTLTSSLQSFRMP
;
A
#
# COMPACT_ATOMS: atom_id res chain seq x y z
N MET A 1 -82.27 -67.41 -38.30
CA MET A 1 -81.66 -67.90 -37.04
C MET A 1 -80.43 -67.03 -36.75
N LYS A 2 -80.54 -66.00 -35.91
CA LYS A 2 -80.15 -65.96 -34.49
C LYS A 2 -78.68 -66.36 -34.18
N ARG A 3 -77.93 -65.33 -33.74
CA ARG A 3 -76.91 -65.30 -32.66
C ARG A 3 -75.43 -65.55 -33.05
N LYS A 4 -74.53 -64.58 -32.79
CA LYS A 4 -73.74 -64.41 -31.54
C LYS A 4 -72.53 -63.49 -31.79
N ILE A 5 -72.58 -62.20 -31.42
CA ILE A 5 -71.37 -61.43 -31.05
C ILE A 5 -71.72 -60.40 -29.96
N PRO A 6 -71.65 -60.76 -28.66
CA PRO A 6 -71.57 -59.76 -27.59
C PRO A 6 -70.36 -60.05 -26.70
N ALA A 7 -69.31 -59.24 -26.78
CA ALA A 7 -68.26 -59.19 -25.75
C ALA A 7 -67.40 -57.91 -25.87
N VAL A 8 -67.22 -57.38 -27.08
CA VAL A 8 -66.29 -56.25 -27.31
C VAL A 8 -66.93 -54.87 -27.04
N LEU A 9 -68.26 -54.78 -27.00
CA LEU A 9 -68.97 -53.50 -26.87
C LEU A 9 -69.09 -52.99 -25.42
N LEU A 10 -68.70 -53.78 -24.41
CA LEU A 10 -68.84 -53.40 -23.00
C LEU A 10 -67.58 -52.70 -22.41
N VAL A 11 -66.42 -52.77 -23.08
CA VAL A 11 -65.15 -52.26 -22.52
C VAL A 11 -64.80 -50.84 -23.02
N LEU A 12 -65.47 -50.35 -24.06
CA LEU A 12 -65.35 -48.95 -24.51
C LEU A 12 -66.21 -47.97 -23.68
N ILE A 13 -66.97 -48.45 -22.69
CA ILE A 13 -67.78 -47.65 -21.76
C ILE A 13 -66.94 -47.06 -20.60
N LEU A 14 -65.63 -47.36 -20.50
CA LEU A 14 -64.77 -46.93 -19.39
C LEU A 14 -63.68 -45.90 -19.76
N CYS A 15 -63.69 -45.33 -20.97
CA CYS A 15 -62.80 -44.20 -21.33
C CYS A 15 -63.57 -42.88 -21.33
N VAL A 16 -63.48 -42.18 -20.19
CA VAL A 16 -63.29 -40.73 -20.02
C VAL A 16 -63.64 -39.86 -21.22
N GLY A 17 -64.66 -39.01 -21.06
CA GLY A 17 -64.93 -37.92 -22.00
C GLY A 17 -66.31 -37.28 -21.88
N THR A 18 -66.77 -36.90 -20.68
CA THR A 18 -67.89 -35.93 -20.58
C THR A 18 -67.37 -34.54 -20.89
N ALA A 19 -67.09 -34.27 -22.15
CA ALA A 19 -67.04 -32.92 -22.69
C ALA A 19 -68.46 -32.55 -23.15
N SER A 20 -69.31 -32.17 -22.20
CA SER A 20 -70.62 -31.61 -22.50
C SER A 20 -70.48 -30.10 -22.72
N ALA A 21 -69.99 -29.69 -23.89
CA ALA A 21 -70.20 -28.34 -24.37
C ALA A 21 -71.58 -28.28 -25.04
N GLN A 22 -72.61 -27.95 -24.27
CA GLN A 22 -73.96 -27.76 -24.78
C GLN A 22 -74.25 -26.24 -24.86
N PHE A 23 -74.32 -25.74 -26.08
CA PHE A 23 -74.70 -24.36 -26.40
C PHE A 23 -76.11 -24.03 -25.85
N GLY A 24 -76.23 -22.97 -25.05
CA GLY A 24 -77.52 -22.41 -24.61
C GLY A 24 -77.37 -21.31 -23.55
N SER A 25 -77.50 -20.05 -23.99
CA SER A 25 -77.72 -18.78 -23.25
C SER A 25 -77.91 -18.80 -21.72
N GLY A 26 -76.93 -19.26 -20.95
CA GLY A 26 -76.96 -19.23 -19.49
C GLY A 26 -75.53 -19.23 -18.95
N ILE A 27 -75.30 -18.45 -17.89
CA ILE A 27 -74.02 -18.45 -17.17
C ILE A 27 -73.79 -19.88 -16.66
N VAL A 28 -72.83 -20.59 -17.25
CA VAL A 28 -72.41 -21.90 -16.75
C VAL A 28 -71.62 -21.65 -15.48
N TYR A 29 -72.24 -21.94 -14.33
CA TYR A 29 -71.56 -21.89 -13.04
C TYR A 29 -70.55 -23.04 -12.99
N ASP A 30 -69.26 -22.70 -13.12
CA ASP A 30 -68.15 -23.58 -12.84
C ASP A 30 -67.64 -23.28 -11.41
N PRO A 31 -67.96 -24.11 -10.41
CA PRO A 31 -67.56 -23.89 -9.02
C PRO A 31 -66.03 -23.80 -8.85
N THR A 32 -65.27 -24.51 -9.68
CA THR A 32 -63.80 -24.50 -9.64
C THR A 32 -63.27 -23.18 -10.19
N ASN A 33 -63.84 -22.67 -11.27
CA ASN A 33 -63.48 -21.36 -11.81
C ASN A 33 -63.86 -20.22 -10.86
N TYR A 34 -65.05 -20.27 -10.24
CA TYR A 34 -65.46 -19.29 -9.23
C TYR A 34 -64.56 -19.31 -7.98
N HIS A 35 -64.22 -20.51 -7.49
CA HIS A 35 -63.28 -20.66 -6.37
C HIS A 35 -61.89 -20.09 -6.71
N ASN A 36 -61.39 -20.36 -7.92
CA ASN A 36 -60.13 -19.81 -8.40
C ASN A 36 -60.19 -18.28 -8.57
N ALA A 37 -61.32 -17.73 -9.02
CA ALA A 37 -61.51 -16.29 -9.14
C ALA A 37 -61.51 -15.58 -7.75
N LEU A 38 -62.18 -16.18 -6.76
CA LEU A 38 -62.14 -15.68 -5.38
C LEU A 38 -60.72 -15.75 -4.79
N LEU A 39 -60.00 -16.86 -5.02
CA LEU A 39 -58.62 -17.00 -4.57
C LEU A 39 -57.72 -15.92 -5.19
N ARG A 40 -57.86 -15.67 -6.50
CA ARG A 40 -57.14 -14.60 -7.21
C ARG A 40 -57.49 -13.21 -6.68
N TYR A 41 -58.75 -12.98 -6.32
CA TYR A 41 -59.18 -11.72 -5.71
C TYR A 41 -58.55 -11.52 -4.32
N TYR A 42 -58.53 -12.54 -3.47
CA TYR A 42 -57.83 -12.48 -2.18
C TYR A 42 -56.32 -12.26 -2.35
N GLN A 43 -55.69 -12.94 -3.30
CA GLN A 43 -54.28 -12.73 -3.63
C GLN A 43 -54.01 -11.29 -4.09
N LEU A 44 -54.86 -10.73 -4.95
CA LEU A 44 -54.77 -9.35 -5.40
C LEU A 44 -54.90 -8.36 -4.23
N GLN A 45 -55.82 -8.61 -3.31
CA GLN A 45 -55.98 -7.77 -2.11
C GLN A 45 -54.72 -7.80 -1.24
N GLN A 46 -54.09 -8.97 -1.05
CA GLN A 46 -52.82 -9.07 -0.33
C GLN A 46 -51.68 -8.33 -1.06
N HIS A 47 -51.60 -8.46 -2.39
CA HIS A 47 -50.62 -7.72 -3.19
C HIS A 47 -50.81 -6.20 -3.08
N LEU A 48 -52.04 -5.70 -3.06
CA LEU A 48 -52.31 -4.27 -2.88
C LEU A 48 -51.87 -3.75 -1.51
N ILE A 49 -52.14 -4.53 -0.45
CA ILE A 49 -51.68 -4.19 0.91
C ILE A 49 -50.14 -4.17 0.95
N GLN A 50 -49.48 -5.12 0.31
CA GLN A 50 -48.02 -5.17 0.23
C GLN A 50 -47.47 -3.96 -0.55
N LEU A 51 -48.11 -3.58 -1.66
CA LEU A 51 -47.70 -2.45 -2.48
C LEU A 51 -47.84 -1.12 -1.71
N GLN A 52 -48.94 -0.93 -0.97
CA GLN A 52 -49.13 0.23 -0.09
C GLN A 52 -48.04 0.34 0.98
N LYS A 53 -47.68 -0.78 1.62
CA LYS A 53 -46.58 -0.83 2.60
C LYS A 53 -45.23 -0.48 1.97
N SER A 54 -44.95 -1.01 0.78
CA SER A 54 -43.71 -0.71 0.03
C SER A 54 -43.64 0.77 -0.36
N TYR A 55 -44.74 1.34 -0.84
CA TYR A 55 -44.81 2.76 -1.19
C TYR A 55 -44.53 3.65 0.02
N ALA A 56 -45.18 3.39 1.17
CA ALA A 56 -44.95 4.13 2.40
C ALA A 56 -43.49 4.09 2.85
N LYS A 57 -42.84 2.91 2.77
CA LYS A 57 -41.42 2.75 3.09
C LYS A 57 -40.52 3.58 2.17
N ILE A 58 -40.75 3.52 0.85
CA ILE A 58 -39.97 4.27 -0.14
C ILE A 58 -40.13 5.78 0.09
N THR A 59 -41.36 6.26 0.32
CA THR A 59 -41.59 7.69 0.58
C THR A 59 -40.95 8.16 1.89
N GLY A 60 -40.95 7.32 2.93
CA GLY A 60 -40.30 7.64 4.20
C GLY A 60 -38.78 7.73 4.06
N GLN A 61 -38.18 6.77 3.34
CA GLN A 61 -36.74 6.78 3.04
C GLN A 61 -36.35 7.99 2.19
N LEU A 62 -37.16 8.34 1.18
CA LEU A 62 -36.92 9.51 0.34
C LEU A 62 -37.00 10.82 1.14
N ASN A 63 -37.99 10.96 2.02
CA ASN A 63 -38.12 12.14 2.87
C ASN A 63 -36.97 12.28 3.86
N LEU A 64 -36.53 11.16 4.46
CA LEU A 64 -35.35 11.15 5.32
C LEU A 64 -34.09 11.52 4.52
N ALA A 65 -33.88 10.95 3.34
CA ALA A 65 -32.76 11.28 2.46
C ALA A 65 -32.79 12.77 2.06
N MET A 66 -33.97 13.32 1.73
CA MET A 66 -34.13 14.75 1.45
C MET A 66 -33.87 15.62 2.69
N GLN A 67 -34.19 15.16 3.89
CA GLN A 67 -33.86 15.88 5.13
C GLN A 67 -32.36 15.82 5.42
N MET A 68 -31.72 14.65 5.29
CA MET A 68 -30.28 14.48 5.44
C MET A 68 -29.52 15.33 4.42
N ALA A 69 -29.98 15.39 3.17
CA ALA A 69 -29.42 16.25 2.12
C ALA A 69 -29.59 17.76 2.42
N ARG A 70 -30.59 18.16 3.20
CA ARG A 70 -30.80 19.56 3.59
C ARG A 70 -29.87 20.03 4.70
N PHE A 71 -29.24 19.13 5.45
CA PHE A 71 -28.33 19.46 6.54
C PHE A 71 -26.91 19.00 6.22
N VAL A 72 -26.20 19.72 5.34
CA VAL A 72 -25.20 20.73 5.73
C VAL A 72 -24.84 21.55 4.48
N GLN A 73 -25.56 22.63 4.23
CA GLN A 73 -25.18 23.55 3.16
C GLN A 73 -23.83 24.21 3.48
N ASN A 74 -23.03 24.44 2.45
CA ASN A 74 -21.76 25.15 2.53
C ASN A 74 -20.70 24.41 3.39
N MET A 75 -20.71 23.07 3.39
CA MET A 75 -19.70 22.22 4.04
C MET A 75 -18.25 22.63 3.71
N PRO A 76 -17.86 22.87 2.44
CA PRO A 76 -16.49 23.25 2.12
C PRO A 76 -16.03 24.51 2.86
N ALA A 77 -16.86 25.55 2.93
CA ALA A 77 -16.47 26.80 3.58
C ALA A 77 -16.39 26.68 5.11
N ARG A 78 -17.07 25.69 5.70
CA ARG A 78 -17.16 25.53 7.16
C ARG A 78 -16.13 24.56 7.73
N TYR A 79 -15.77 23.52 6.97
CA TYR A 79 -15.02 22.37 7.50
C TYR A 79 -13.78 21.99 6.69
N ARG A 80 -13.54 22.62 5.53
CA ARG A 80 -12.32 22.34 4.78
C ARG A 80 -11.11 22.87 5.55
N ALA A 81 -10.29 21.96 6.03
CA ALA A 81 -9.03 22.29 6.66
C ALA A 81 -7.94 22.49 5.61
N VAL A 82 -6.95 23.32 5.93
CA VAL A 82 -5.73 23.46 5.14
C VAL A 82 -4.62 22.70 5.87
N PHE A 83 -4.12 21.64 5.24
CA PHE A 83 -3.05 20.83 5.79
C PHE A 83 -1.69 21.25 5.24
N SER A 84 -0.63 21.08 6.03
CA SER A 84 0.73 21.27 5.55
C SER A 84 1.11 20.12 4.62
N GLN A 85 1.54 20.45 3.42
CA GLN A 85 2.05 19.47 2.46
C GLN A 85 3.45 18.99 2.86
N TRP A 86 3.78 17.78 2.42
CA TRP A 86 5.14 17.29 2.42
C TRP A 86 6.02 18.20 1.55
N ARG A 87 7.25 18.42 2.00
CA ARG A 87 8.23 19.22 1.27
C ARG A 87 9.42 18.35 0.90
N ASN A 88 9.93 18.58 -0.31
CA ASN A 88 11.19 18.02 -0.74
C ASN A 88 12.34 18.67 0.04
N VAL A 89 13.34 17.85 0.38
CA VAL A 89 14.57 18.35 0.98
C VAL A 89 15.43 18.98 -0.09
N THR A 90 16.07 20.09 0.27
CA THR A 90 17.03 20.81 -0.57
C THR A 90 18.35 20.95 0.17
N SER A 91 19.45 20.89 -0.56
CA SER A 91 20.79 21.15 -0.05
C SER A 91 21.64 21.81 -1.13
N LEU A 92 22.69 22.51 -0.71
CA LEU A 92 23.73 22.97 -1.61
C LEU A 92 24.49 21.75 -2.19
N ASN A 93 25.01 21.91 -3.40
CA ASN A 93 25.77 20.88 -4.10
C ASN A 93 27.13 21.43 -4.57
N THR A 94 27.83 22.13 -3.67
CA THR A 94 29.08 22.84 -3.95
C THR A 94 30.13 21.96 -4.61
N PHE A 95 30.21 20.69 -4.23
CA PHE A 95 31.20 19.73 -4.74
C PHE A 95 30.61 18.66 -5.67
N GLY A 96 29.36 18.79 -6.09
CA GLY A 96 28.72 17.85 -7.02
C GLY A 96 28.34 16.48 -6.44
N ASN A 97 28.57 16.23 -5.15
CA ASN A 97 28.37 14.94 -4.51
C ASN A 97 27.00 14.76 -3.84
N THR A 98 26.26 15.83 -3.52
CA THR A 98 25.00 15.74 -2.77
C THR A 98 23.76 15.61 -3.67
N GLY A 99 23.87 15.93 -4.97
CA GLY A 99 22.70 15.95 -5.88
C GLY A 99 21.95 14.61 -5.96
N SER A 100 22.66 13.49 -6.15
CA SER A 100 22.04 12.17 -6.20
C SER A 100 21.49 11.71 -4.84
N TRP A 101 22.12 12.15 -3.74
CA TRP A 101 21.60 11.91 -2.39
C TRP A 101 20.25 12.59 -2.21
N ILE A 102 20.15 13.88 -2.55
CA ILE A 102 18.93 14.67 -2.47
C ILE A 102 17.83 14.08 -3.37
N SER A 103 18.18 13.68 -4.59
CA SER A 103 17.25 12.99 -5.49
C SER A 103 16.75 11.66 -4.87
N GLY A 104 17.64 10.87 -4.26
CA GLY A 104 17.30 9.62 -3.61
C GLY A 104 16.30 9.78 -2.46
N ILE A 105 16.57 10.70 -1.51
CA ILE A 105 15.71 10.93 -0.34
C ILE A 105 14.36 11.61 -0.66
N ASN A 106 14.21 12.18 -1.86
CA ASN A 106 12.95 12.78 -2.30
C ASN A 106 12.12 11.83 -3.17
N SER A 107 12.74 10.82 -3.80
CA SER A 107 12.06 9.92 -4.76
C SER A 107 11.94 8.47 -4.30
N GLY A 108 12.83 8.00 -3.42
CA GLY A 108 12.88 6.59 -3.01
C GLY A 108 13.48 5.66 -4.06
N LEU A 109 13.99 6.19 -5.17
CA LEU A 109 14.56 5.37 -6.25
C LEU A 109 15.91 4.78 -5.85
N LEU A 110 15.98 3.46 -5.74
CA LEU A 110 17.19 2.73 -5.32
C LEU A 110 18.45 3.07 -6.14
N PRO A 111 18.41 3.23 -7.48
CA PRO A 111 19.61 3.62 -8.23
C PRO A 111 20.19 4.98 -7.80
N ASN A 112 19.32 5.94 -7.49
CA ASN A 112 19.72 7.28 -7.02
C ASN A 112 20.23 7.23 -5.59
N ILE A 113 19.59 6.42 -4.73
CA ILE A 113 20.03 6.21 -3.34
C ILE A 113 21.41 5.59 -3.31
N ASN A 114 21.66 4.51 -4.07
CA ASN A 114 22.96 3.85 -4.11
C ASN A 114 24.05 4.80 -4.62
N THR A 115 23.80 5.46 -5.75
CA THR A 115 24.77 6.39 -6.35
C THR A 115 25.02 7.60 -5.42
N GLY A 116 23.95 8.14 -4.84
CA GLY A 116 24.03 9.27 -3.91
C GLY A 116 24.76 8.94 -2.62
N TYR A 117 24.48 7.77 -2.04
CA TYR A 117 25.14 7.28 -0.84
C TYR A 117 26.63 7.05 -1.08
N GLN A 118 26.98 6.33 -2.15
CA GLN A 118 28.38 6.05 -2.50
C GLN A 118 29.18 7.31 -2.82
N ARG A 119 28.59 8.30 -3.52
CA ARG A 119 29.28 9.56 -3.84
C ARG A 119 29.40 10.52 -2.66
N SER A 120 28.48 10.44 -1.71
CA SER A 120 28.44 11.35 -0.56
C SER A 120 29.19 10.82 0.66
N THR A 121 29.70 9.59 0.61
CA THR A 121 30.40 8.93 1.72
C THR A 121 31.80 8.50 1.32
N THR A 122 32.73 8.45 2.27
CA THR A 122 34.06 7.87 2.03
C THR A 122 33.92 6.37 1.72
N GLN A 123 34.57 5.86 0.67
CA GLN A 123 34.55 4.42 0.42
C GLN A 123 35.30 3.65 1.53
N LEU A 124 34.69 2.60 2.06
CA LEU A 124 35.37 1.67 2.96
C LEU A 124 36.32 0.78 2.14
N LEU A 125 37.60 0.78 2.49
CA LEU A 125 38.62 -0.03 1.81
C LEU A 125 38.73 -1.42 2.46
N PRO A 126 38.92 -2.49 1.66
CA PRO A 126 39.10 -3.83 2.21
C PRO A 126 40.52 -4.02 2.76
N TYR A 127 40.63 -4.78 3.86
CA TYR A 127 41.91 -5.32 4.31
C TYR A 127 42.38 -6.46 3.38
N THR A 128 43.65 -6.46 3.02
CA THR A 128 44.28 -7.56 2.27
C THR A 128 44.54 -8.76 3.18
N ALA A 129 44.65 -9.95 2.57
CA ALA A 129 44.94 -11.19 3.31
C ALA A 129 46.23 -11.09 4.15
N ASN A 130 47.28 -10.47 3.62
CA ASN A 130 48.55 -10.27 4.32
C ASN A 130 48.42 -9.32 5.52
N GLN A 131 47.61 -8.27 5.40
CA GLN A 131 47.35 -7.35 6.52
C GLN A 131 46.59 -8.06 7.63
N LEU A 132 45.62 -8.92 7.29
CA LEU A 132 44.84 -9.68 8.26
C LEU A 132 45.68 -10.76 8.95
N SER A 133 46.52 -11.49 8.20
CA SER A 133 47.37 -12.54 8.78
C SER A 133 48.46 -12.00 9.71
N GLY A 134 48.82 -10.72 9.58
CA GLY A 134 49.76 -10.05 10.47
C GLY A 134 49.17 -9.57 11.80
N MET A 135 47.86 -9.67 11.99
CA MET A 135 47.17 -9.23 13.21
C MET A 135 47.15 -10.35 14.24
N ASN A 136 47.26 -9.99 15.53
CA ASN A 136 46.96 -10.94 16.61
C ASN A 136 45.43 -11.15 16.74
N ALA A 137 45.01 -12.17 17.49
CA ALA A 137 43.59 -12.55 17.59
C ALA A 137 42.68 -11.43 18.12
N LEU A 138 43.14 -10.65 19.09
CA LEU A 138 42.37 -9.53 19.66
C LEU A 138 42.22 -8.38 18.66
N GLU A 139 43.31 -8.04 17.97
CA GLU A 139 43.33 -7.01 16.96
C GLU A 139 42.43 -7.38 15.76
N LEU A 140 42.53 -8.62 15.29
CA LEU A 140 41.70 -9.15 14.21
C LEU A 140 40.20 -9.08 14.56
N ALA A 141 39.82 -9.52 15.76
CA ALA A 141 38.44 -9.48 16.21
C ALA A 141 37.90 -8.02 16.30
N ARG A 142 38.72 -7.10 16.80
CA ARG A 142 38.36 -5.67 16.87
C ARG A 142 38.17 -5.07 15.47
N VAL A 143 39.08 -5.35 14.54
CA VAL A 143 39.00 -4.84 13.16
C VAL A 143 37.76 -5.40 12.46
N GLN A 144 37.50 -6.70 12.57
CA GLN A 144 36.32 -7.35 12.00
C GLN A 144 35.03 -6.73 12.56
N SER A 145 34.95 -6.50 13.87
CA SER A 145 33.80 -5.87 14.51
C SER A 145 33.56 -4.44 14.04
N GLN A 146 34.61 -3.62 13.93
CA GLN A 146 34.51 -2.25 13.43
C GLN A 146 34.10 -2.20 11.95
N TYR A 147 34.66 -3.09 11.14
CA TYR A 147 34.32 -3.21 9.73
C TYR A 147 32.85 -3.59 9.53
N ALA A 148 32.39 -4.64 10.23
CA ALA A 148 31.00 -5.07 10.20
C ALA A 148 30.04 -3.96 10.68
N SER A 149 30.45 -3.15 11.66
CA SER A 149 29.64 -2.02 12.13
C SER A 149 29.45 -0.96 11.04
N VAL A 150 30.47 -0.70 10.22
CA VAL A 150 30.36 0.23 9.07
C VAL A 150 29.43 -0.35 8.00
N GLU A 151 29.57 -1.65 7.66
CA GLU A 151 28.70 -2.30 6.67
C GLU A 151 27.23 -2.33 7.10
N LEU A 152 26.96 -2.60 8.39
CA LEU A 152 25.61 -2.52 8.95
C LEU A 152 25.06 -1.10 8.92
N ALA A 153 25.88 -0.10 9.26
CA ALA A 153 25.49 1.30 9.18
C ALA A 153 25.16 1.72 7.73
N ASP A 154 25.92 1.23 6.75
CA ASP A 154 25.66 1.49 5.33
C ASP A 154 24.31 0.91 4.88
N GLY A 155 24.03 -0.35 5.24
CA GLY A 155 22.74 -0.98 4.96
C GLY A 155 21.57 -0.24 5.63
N ALA A 156 21.72 0.12 6.90
CA ALA A 156 20.70 0.85 7.66
C ALA A 156 20.42 2.24 7.06
N ASN A 157 21.48 2.99 6.71
CA ASN A 157 21.34 4.32 6.10
C ASN A 157 20.68 4.27 4.72
N MET A 158 21.04 3.31 3.87
CA MET A 158 20.40 3.16 2.56
C MET A 158 18.92 2.78 2.69
N ASN A 159 18.57 1.92 3.64
CA ASN A 159 17.17 1.57 3.93
C ASN A 159 16.38 2.79 4.45
N ALA A 160 17.01 3.57 5.34
CA ALA A 160 16.47 4.83 5.83
C ALA A 160 16.11 5.79 4.69
N MET A 161 17.07 6.03 3.80
CA MET A 161 16.89 6.87 2.62
C MET A 161 15.78 6.35 1.71
N ALA A 162 15.69 5.03 1.49
CA ALA A 162 14.63 4.42 0.69
C ALA A 162 13.25 4.61 1.32
N THR A 163 13.14 4.43 2.64
CA THR A 163 11.88 4.59 3.38
C THR A 163 11.39 6.04 3.30
N ILE A 164 12.25 7.01 3.62
CA ILE A 164 11.91 8.44 3.54
C ILE A 164 11.56 8.83 2.11
N GLY A 165 12.38 8.40 1.14
CA GLY A 165 12.16 8.71 -0.26
C GLY A 165 10.86 8.13 -0.81
N SER A 166 10.47 6.91 -0.39
CA SER A 166 9.19 6.30 -0.77
C SER A 166 8.00 7.06 -0.19
N ILE A 167 8.08 7.53 1.05
CA ILE A 167 7.02 8.34 1.67
C ILE A 167 6.86 9.65 0.91
N ARG A 168 7.97 10.35 0.62
CA ARG A 168 7.92 11.61 -0.15
C ARG A 168 7.46 11.42 -1.58
N GLY A 169 8.01 10.43 -2.28
CA GLY A 169 7.65 10.15 -3.67
C GLY A 169 6.16 9.83 -3.87
N ASN A 170 5.49 9.32 -2.82
CA ASN A 170 4.06 9.05 -2.84
C ASN A 170 3.19 10.18 -2.25
N ALA A 171 3.79 11.21 -1.66
CA ALA A 171 3.07 12.24 -0.90
C ALA A 171 2.06 13.00 -1.76
N ASP A 172 2.40 13.38 -2.99
CA ASP A 172 1.50 14.09 -3.90
C ASP A 172 0.29 13.25 -4.31
N SER A 173 0.50 11.93 -4.49
CA SER A 173 -0.58 10.99 -4.80
C SER A 173 -1.55 10.83 -3.62
N VAL A 174 -1.02 10.68 -2.41
CA VAL A 174 -1.82 10.63 -1.18
C VAL A 174 -2.58 11.95 -0.98
N GLN A 175 -1.94 13.09 -1.21
CA GLN A 175 -2.57 14.41 -1.12
C GLN A 175 -3.71 14.55 -2.13
N THR A 176 -3.54 14.05 -3.35
CA THR A 176 -4.60 14.04 -4.38
C THR A 176 -5.77 13.16 -3.97
N GLN A 177 -5.49 11.96 -3.42
CA GLN A 177 -6.53 11.05 -2.94
C GLN A 177 -7.33 11.65 -1.78
N ILE A 178 -6.66 12.31 -0.83
CA ILE A 178 -7.32 13.03 0.26
C ILE A 178 -8.18 14.17 -0.30
N ALA A 179 -7.64 14.96 -1.24
CA ALA A 179 -8.38 16.07 -1.84
C ALA A 179 -9.64 15.61 -2.60
N ASN A 180 -9.55 14.48 -3.33
CA ASN A 180 -10.71 13.88 -3.99
C ASN A 180 -11.75 13.42 -2.95
N LEU A 181 -11.30 12.74 -1.89
CA LEU A 181 -12.21 12.28 -0.83
C LEU A 181 -12.88 13.46 -0.09
N GLU A 182 -12.16 14.55 0.15
CA GLU A 182 -12.71 15.79 0.70
C GLU A 182 -13.75 16.40 -0.25
N HIS A 183 -13.44 16.47 -1.54
CA HIS A 183 -14.36 16.99 -2.56
C HIS A 183 -15.64 16.17 -2.62
N ASP A 184 -15.54 14.84 -2.69
CA ASP A 184 -16.68 13.93 -2.73
C ASP A 184 -17.47 13.92 -1.42
N SER A 185 -16.82 14.20 -0.28
CA SER A 185 -17.46 14.29 1.03
C SER A 185 -18.21 15.61 1.23
N PHE A 186 -17.81 16.67 0.54
CA PHE A 186 -18.45 17.98 0.62
C PHE A 186 -19.29 18.33 -0.62
N SER A 187 -19.49 17.38 -1.54
CA SER A 187 -20.29 17.56 -2.73
C SER A 187 -21.78 17.63 -2.40
N ASP A 188 -22.50 18.50 -3.11
CA ASP A 188 -23.96 18.60 -3.06
C ASP A 188 -24.63 17.54 -3.98
N ASP A 189 -23.85 16.68 -4.66
CA ASP A 189 -24.34 15.62 -5.52
C ASP A 189 -25.09 14.53 -4.72
N PRO A 190 -26.39 14.29 -4.98
CA PRO A 190 -27.18 13.27 -4.29
C PRO A 190 -26.60 11.85 -4.39
N ASP A 191 -25.97 11.49 -5.53
CA ASP A 191 -25.45 10.14 -5.75
C ASP A 191 -24.21 9.88 -4.87
N LEU A 192 -23.43 10.92 -4.60
CA LEU A 192 -22.31 10.87 -3.66
C LEU A 192 -22.78 10.88 -2.20
N ASN A 193 -24.04 11.16 -1.91
CA ASN A 193 -24.57 11.30 -0.54
C ASN A 193 -25.53 10.17 -0.13
N THR A 194 -25.61 9.10 -0.93
CA THR A 194 -26.32 7.88 -0.54
C THR A 194 -25.65 7.21 0.67
N GLU A 195 -26.40 6.44 1.47
CA GLU A 195 -25.88 5.72 2.64
C GLU A 195 -24.67 4.83 2.28
N VAL A 196 -24.76 4.12 1.15
CA VAL A 196 -23.68 3.27 0.64
C VAL A 196 -22.46 4.10 0.23
N SER A 197 -22.66 5.25 -0.44
CA SER A 197 -21.55 6.13 -0.82
C SER A 197 -20.84 6.71 0.41
N VAL A 198 -21.58 7.15 1.42
CA VAL A 198 -21.01 7.64 2.69
C VAL A 198 -20.22 6.55 3.40
N LEU A 199 -20.73 5.32 3.49
CA LEU A 199 -19.99 4.19 4.06
C LEU A 199 -18.72 3.87 3.26
N ASN A 200 -18.78 3.90 1.93
CA ASN A 200 -17.60 3.73 1.09
C ASN A 200 -16.55 4.82 1.32
N LYS A 201 -16.97 6.08 1.47
CA LYS A 201 -16.09 7.20 1.83
C LYS A 201 -15.46 7.02 3.22
N ILE A 202 -16.22 6.56 4.23
CA ILE A 202 -15.70 6.24 5.56
C ILE A 202 -14.66 5.10 5.48
N ASN A 203 -14.94 4.05 4.72
CA ASN A 203 -14.00 2.95 4.51
C ASN A 203 -12.72 3.44 3.82
N ALA A 204 -12.84 4.27 2.78
CA ALA A 204 -11.71 4.88 2.08
C ALA A 204 -10.88 5.78 3.02
N ALA A 205 -11.53 6.63 3.82
CA ALA A 205 -10.89 7.44 4.85
C ALA A 205 -10.14 6.56 5.87
N GLY A 206 -10.75 5.47 6.30
CA GLY A 206 -10.15 4.49 7.21
C GLY A 206 -8.88 3.86 6.62
N VAL A 207 -8.92 3.41 5.36
CA VAL A 207 -7.77 2.85 4.66
C VAL A 207 -6.65 3.89 4.50
N LEU A 208 -6.98 5.13 4.11
CA LEU A 208 -6.00 6.22 4.00
C LEU A 208 -5.36 6.54 5.36
N THR A 209 -6.15 6.53 6.42
CA THR A 209 -5.67 6.74 7.80
C THR A 209 -4.72 5.63 8.21
N LEU A 210 -5.09 4.36 8.00
CA LEU A 210 -4.22 3.20 8.29
C LEU A 210 -2.90 3.28 7.53
N ARG A 211 -2.93 3.69 6.26
CA ARG A 211 -1.72 3.86 5.45
C ARG A 211 -0.84 5.00 5.96
N THR A 212 -1.43 6.12 6.34
CA THR A 212 -0.72 7.28 6.92
C THR A 212 -0.12 6.95 8.29
N LEU A 213 -0.84 6.17 9.12
CA LEU A 213 -0.33 5.65 10.39
C LEU A 213 0.82 4.66 10.17
N GLN A 214 0.73 3.80 9.16
CA GLN A 214 1.82 2.91 8.79
C GLN A 214 3.05 3.72 8.37
N ASP A 215 2.90 4.78 7.57
CA ASP A 215 4.01 5.64 7.18
C ASP A 215 4.58 6.45 8.36
N SER A 216 3.72 6.90 9.28
CA SER A 216 4.14 7.50 10.55
C SER A 216 4.93 6.50 11.41
N ASN A 217 4.49 5.26 11.51
CA ASN A 217 5.22 4.21 12.22
C ASN A 217 6.55 3.87 11.53
N LYS A 218 6.57 3.85 10.19
CA LYS A 218 7.80 3.73 9.39
C LYS A 218 8.73 4.92 9.53
N LEU A 219 8.27 6.08 10.02
CA LEU A 219 9.08 7.27 10.36
C LEU A 219 9.45 7.32 11.85
N LEU A 220 8.61 6.80 12.75
CA LEU A 220 8.94 6.73 14.18
C LEU A 220 9.95 5.63 14.47
N ALA A 221 9.86 4.50 13.75
CA ALA A 221 10.92 3.50 13.70
C ALA A 221 12.23 4.04 13.09
N SER A 222 12.20 5.28 12.60
CA SER A 222 13.03 5.78 11.52
C SER A 222 13.15 7.31 11.63
N LEU A 223 13.49 7.83 12.82
CA LEU A 223 13.70 9.26 13.09
C LEU A 223 14.94 9.78 12.31
N LEU A 224 14.90 9.65 10.98
CA LEU A 224 16.05 9.18 10.21
C LEU A 224 16.70 10.27 9.39
N GLU A 225 16.10 11.43 9.12
CA GLU A 225 16.85 12.42 8.34
C GLU A 225 18.02 12.99 9.12
N GLN A 226 17.75 13.51 10.32
CA GLN A 226 18.79 14.00 11.20
C GLN A 226 19.67 12.85 11.71
N GLN A 227 19.08 11.69 12.03
CA GLN A 227 19.83 10.52 12.49
C GLN A 227 20.69 9.89 11.39
N THR A 228 20.26 9.85 10.12
CA THR A 228 21.07 9.37 8.98
C THR A 228 22.22 10.33 8.72
N ILE A 229 22.02 11.64 8.85
CA ILE A 229 23.13 12.61 8.75
C ILE A 229 24.15 12.38 9.90
N LEU A 230 23.69 12.22 11.14
CA LEU A 230 24.56 11.93 12.28
C LEU A 230 25.25 10.55 12.16
N ALA A 231 24.50 9.53 11.75
CA ALA A 231 25.01 8.17 11.51
C ALA A 231 26.05 8.18 10.38
N LYS A 232 25.83 8.95 9.32
CA LYS A 232 26.82 9.19 8.26
C LYS A 232 28.12 9.77 8.83
N GLN A 233 28.04 10.82 9.65
CA GLN A 233 29.23 11.46 10.24
C GLN A 233 30.00 10.47 11.13
N GLN A 234 29.29 9.72 11.99
CA GLN A 234 29.90 8.70 12.86
C GLN A 234 30.53 7.56 12.05
N ARG A 235 29.84 7.14 10.99
CA ARG A 235 30.32 6.14 10.04
C ARG A 235 31.59 6.63 9.35
N GLU A 236 31.61 7.88 8.84
CA GLU A 236 32.78 8.47 8.18
C GLU A 236 34.00 8.57 9.09
N ALA A 237 33.83 8.94 10.36
CA ALA A 237 34.92 8.95 11.31
C ALA A 237 35.55 7.54 11.47
N THR A 238 34.70 6.51 11.54
CA THR A 238 35.14 5.11 11.63
C THR A 238 35.82 4.65 10.34
N THR A 239 35.22 4.93 9.17
CA THR A 239 35.81 4.58 7.86
C THR A 239 37.16 5.26 7.66
N ASN A 240 37.29 6.54 7.99
CA ASN A 240 38.55 7.26 7.86
C ASN A 240 39.63 6.66 8.80
N ALA A 241 39.26 6.26 10.02
CA ALA A 241 40.19 5.59 10.94
C ALA A 241 40.65 4.22 10.41
N ILE A 242 39.74 3.41 9.85
CA ILE A 242 40.06 2.12 9.22
C ILE A 242 40.97 2.34 8.01
N ASN A 243 40.61 3.24 7.10
CA ASN A 243 41.37 3.51 5.89
C ASN A 243 42.79 4.00 6.23
N ALA A 244 42.93 4.88 7.23
CA ALA A 244 44.23 5.34 7.70
C ALA A 244 45.10 4.22 8.29
N ASP A 245 44.50 3.22 8.96
CA ASP A 245 45.22 2.03 9.45
C ASP A 245 45.69 1.14 8.29
N ILE A 246 44.82 0.92 7.29
CA ILE A 246 45.15 0.17 6.07
C ILE A 246 46.33 0.82 5.34
N GLU A 247 46.26 2.14 5.10
CA GLU A 247 47.32 2.90 4.43
C GLU A 247 48.64 2.88 5.21
N ARG A 248 48.58 3.05 6.54
CA ARG A 248 49.77 2.99 7.40
C ARG A 248 50.47 1.63 7.28
N ARG A 249 49.71 0.53 7.27
CA ARG A 249 50.26 -0.83 7.12
C ARG A 249 50.88 -1.07 5.75
N ALA A 250 50.24 -0.57 4.70
CA ALA A 250 50.79 -0.64 3.34
C ALA A 250 52.12 0.11 3.24
N ASN A 251 52.18 1.32 3.80
CA ASN A 251 53.38 2.15 3.80
C ASN A 251 54.49 1.61 4.71
N LEU A 252 54.17 0.99 5.84
CA LEU A 252 55.16 0.36 6.72
C LEU A 252 55.93 -0.77 6.02
N ALA A 253 55.24 -1.62 5.23
CA ALA A 253 55.90 -2.67 4.47
C ALA A 253 56.88 -2.08 3.43
N GLY A 254 56.46 -1.03 2.70
CA GLY A 254 57.31 -0.34 1.73
C GLY A 254 58.50 0.39 2.37
N ASN A 255 58.26 1.15 3.43
CA ASN A 255 59.29 1.89 4.16
C ASN A 255 60.32 0.94 4.79
N MET A 256 59.87 -0.19 5.34
CA MET A 256 60.77 -1.17 5.93
C MET A 256 61.64 -1.84 4.86
N ALA A 257 61.09 -2.18 3.69
CA ALA A 257 61.89 -2.68 2.57
C ALA A 257 62.95 -1.66 2.11
N GLN A 258 62.60 -0.37 2.05
CA GLN A 258 63.52 0.70 1.70
C GLN A 258 64.62 0.90 2.75
N VAL A 259 64.27 0.89 4.04
CA VAL A 259 65.24 0.99 5.15
C VAL A 259 66.19 -0.21 5.14
N THR A 260 65.66 -1.44 4.97
CA THR A 260 66.50 -2.64 4.87
C THR A 260 67.44 -2.55 3.67
N SER A 261 66.94 -2.18 2.48
CA SER A 261 67.79 -2.02 1.29
C SER A 261 68.89 -0.97 1.48
N THR A 262 68.56 0.17 2.11
CA THR A 262 69.52 1.24 2.38
C THR A 262 70.57 0.80 3.41
N LEU A 263 70.17 0.13 4.48
CA LEU A 263 71.10 -0.44 5.48
C LEU A 263 72.02 -1.49 4.86
N THR A 264 71.48 -2.41 4.05
CA THR A 264 72.27 -3.41 3.34
C THR A 264 73.29 -2.77 2.42
N SER A 265 72.90 -1.75 1.65
CA SER A 265 73.79 -1.02 0.74
C SER A 265 74.89 -0.28 1.52
N SER A 266 74.53 0.41 2.61
CA SER A 266 75.49 1.09 3.49
C SER A 266 76.51 0.12 4.07
N LEU A 267 76.08 -1.04 4.58
CA LEU A 267 76.97 -2.06 5.12
C LEU A 267 77.90 -2.68 4.06
N GLN A 268 77.41 -2.89 2.84
CA GLN A 268 78.22 -3.42 1.74
C GLN A 268 79.25 -2.41 1.22
N SER A 269 78.93 -1.12 1.27
CA SER A 269 79.83 -0.03 0.87
C SER A 269 80.78 0.44 1.96
N PHE A 270 80.56 0.03 3.23
CA PHE A 270 81.37 0.46 4.36
C PHE A 270 82.79 -0.09 4.25
N ARG A 271 83.78 0.80 4.20
CA ARG A 271 85.20 0.48 4.31
C ARG A 271 85.77 1.16 5.55
N MET A 272 86.54 0.43 6.35
CA MET A 272 87.28 1.04 7.45
C MET A 272 88.38 1.98 6.91
N PRO A 273 88.65 3.11 7.57
CA PRO A 273 89.75 4.01 7.21
C PRO A 273 91.11 3.32 7.29
#